data_AF-A0A9R0RGQ5-F1
#
_entry.id   AF-A0A9R0RGQ5-F1
#
_cell.length_a   1.000
_cell.length_b   1.000
_cell.length_c   1.000
_cell.angle_alpha   90.00
_cell.angle_beta   90.00
_cell.angle_gamma   90.00
#
_symmetry.space_group_name_H-M   'P 1'
#
loop_
_entity.id
_entity.type
_entity.pdbx_description
1 polymer ?
#
loop_
_entity_poly.entity_id
_entity_poly.type
_entity_poly.pdbx_seq_one_letter_code
_entity_poly.pdbx_strand_id
1 'polypeptide(L)'
;MGLISGGVFFKILAFLCFIRLSQGRNSATPDLPPLWKASSFSKIQHEAYDYIIVGGGTAGCPLAATLSKKYKVLLLERGGSPYGNRNISYLENFHICLTDESKNSPSQGFISTDGVINSRAKVLGGGTCINAGFYSRANRSL
;
A
#
# COMPACT_ATOMS: atom_id res chain seq x y z
N MET A 1 34.21 16.53 19.83
CA MET A 1 33.69 15.91 18.60
C MET A 1 34.61 14.78 18.22
N GLY A 2 34.25 13.53 18.56
CA GLY A 2 35.10 12.36 18.31
C GLY A 2 35.11 12.01 16.82
N LEU A 3 36.30 12.03 16.21
CA LEU A 3 36.51 11.57 14.84
C LEU A 3 36.19 10.06 14.77
N ILE A 4 35.17 9.72 13.98
CA ILE A 4 34.87 8.32 13.65
C ILE A 4 36.11 7.77 12.94
N SER A 5 36.71 6.70 13.49
CA SER A 5 37.86 6.03 12.88
C SER A 5 37.57 5.65 11.43
N GLY A 6 38.53 5.82 10.52
CA GLY A 6 38.35 5.59 9.08
C GLY A 6 37.80 4.20 8.75
N GLY A 7 38.12 3.17 9.55
CA GLY A 7 37.55 1.83 9.39
C GLY A 7 36.06 1.72 9.75
N VAL A 8 35.59 2.49 10.74
CA VAL A 8 34.17 2.56 11.12
C VAL A 8 33.39 3.34 10.06
N PHE A 9 33.96 4.44 9.56
CA PHE A 9 33.36 5.22 8.46
C PHE A 9 33.17 4.36 7.19
N PHE A 10 34.18 3.58 6.81
CA PHE A 10 34.10 2.72 5.62
C PHE A 10 33.05 1.61 5.77
N LYS A 11 32.90 1.04 6.96
CA LYS A 11 31.86 0.04 7.25
C LYS A 11 30.45 0.65 7.20
N ILE A 12 30.26 1.85 7.75
CA ILE A 12 28.97 2.56 7.68
C ILE A 12 28.66 2.91 6.22
N LEU A 13 29.63 3.40 5.46
CA LEU A 13 29.45 3.74 4.05
C LEU A 13 29.12 2.50 3.20
N ALA A 14 29.82 1.38 3.42
CA ALA A 14 29.53 0.12 2.76
C ALA A 14 28.11 -0.37 3.09
N PHE A 15 27.70 -0.32 4.36
CA PHE A 15 26.36 -0.71 4.80
C PHE A 15 25.27 0.16 4.16
N LEU A 16 25.46 1.49 4.10
CA LEU A 16 24.54 2.41 3.43
C LEU A 16 24.47 2.16 1.91
N CYS A 17 25.60 1.83 1.27
CA CYS A 17 25.64 1.45 -0.14
C CYS A 17 24.90 0.13 -0.40
N PHE A 18 25.05 -0.87 0.47
CA PHE A 18 24.29 -2.13 0.37
C PHE A 18 22.78 -1.92 0.49
N ILE A 19 22.33 -1.08 1.44
CA ILE A 19 20.90 -0.73 1.59
C ILE A 19 20.37 -0.02 0.32
N ARG A 20 21.16 0.87 -0.29
CA ARG A 20 20.77 1.57 -1.54
C ARG A 20 20.77 0.66 -2.77
N LEU A 21 21.50 -0.45 -2.74
CA LEU A 21 21.54 -1.44 -3.82
C LEU A 21 20.40 -2.48 -3.71
N SER A 22 19.86 -2.72 -2.52
CA SER A 22 18.77 -3.67 -2.31
C SER A 22 17.38 -3.13 -2.67
N GLN A 23 17.26 -1.84 -3.03
CA GLN A 23 15.98 -1.21 -3.40
C GLN A 23 15.78 -1.24 -4.91
N GLY A 24 14.59 -1.63 -5.37
CA GLY A 24 14.21 -1.61 -6.78
C GLY A 24 14.25 -0.22 -7.41
N ARG A 25 14.91 -0.08 -8.57
CA ARG A 25 15.22 1.22 -9.22
C ARG A 25 14.39 1.54 -10.46
N ASN A 26 13.68 0.58 -11.04
CA ASN A 26 12.98 0.81 -12.30
C ASN A 26 11.69 1.61 -12.07
N SER A 27 11.30 2.44 -13.03
CA SER A 27 10.01 3.13 -13.01
C SER A 27 9.32 2.80 -14.30
N ALA A 28 8.37 1.87 -14.26
CA ALA A 28 7.35 1.81 -15.29
C ALA A 28 6.35 2.91 -14.98
N THR A 29 5.90 3.65 -16.00
CA THR A 29 4.67 4.44 -15.94
C THR A 29 3.55 3.55 -16.48
N PRO A 30 2.89 2.73 -15.64
CA PRO A 30 1.77 1.94 -16.11
C PRO A 30 0.65 2.87 -16.57
N ASP A 31 -0.04 2.49 -17.65
CA ASP A 31 -1.33 3.08 -18.00
C ASP A 31 -2.29 2.81 -16.83
N LEU A 32 -2.68 3.87 -16.12
CA LEU A 32 -3.36 3.74 -14.85
C LEU A 32 -4.87 3.63 -15.08
N PRO A 33 -5.57 2.72 -14.38
CA PRO A 33 -7.03 2.78 -14.36
C PRO A 33 -7.45 4.16 -13.82
N PRO A 34 -8.53 4.75 -14.34
CA PRO A 34 -8.97 6.07 -13.90
C PRO A 34 -9.38 6.01 -12.42
N LEU A 35 -8.62 6.71 -11.58
CA LEU A 35 -8.90 6.89 -10.15
C LEU A 35 -9.39 8.30 -9.91
N TRP A 36 -10.63 8.41 -9.43
CA TRP A 36 -11.29 9.68 -9.19
C TRP A 36 -11.21 10.01 -7.70
N LYS A 37 -10.85 11.26 -7.38
CA LYS A 37 -10.97 11.73 -5.99
C LYS A 37 -12.46 11.79 -5.66
N ALA A 38 -12.86 11.34 -4.49
CA ALA A 38 -14.26 11.45 -4.06
C ALA A 38 -14.78 12.90 -4.15
N SER A 39 -13.92 13.89 -3.93
CA SER A 39 -14.24 15.32 -4.05
C SER A 39 -14.53 15.80 -5.49
N SER A 40 -14.20 15.02 -6.53
CA SER A 40 -14.51 15.37 -7.92
C SER A 40 -15.91 14.94 -8.35
N PHE A 41 -16.62 14.15 -7.54
CA PHE A 41 -18.01 13.78 -7.82
C PHE A 41 -18.92 14.99 -7.61
N SER A 42 -19.75 15.29 -8.61
CA SER A 42 -20.70 16.41 -8.51
C SER A 42 -21.74 16.09 -7.44
N LYS A 43 -22.06 17.08 -6.59
CA LYS A 43 -23.04 16.92 -5.51
C LYS A 43 -24.49 16.76 -6.03
N ILE A 44 -24.70 16.94 -7.33
CA ILE A 44 -26.01 17.08 -7.98
C ILE A 44 -26.37 15.81 -8.81
N GLN A 45 -25.39 15.00 -9.22
CA GLN A 45 -25.67 13.72 -9.89
C GLN A 45 -25.78 12.59 -8.88
N HIS A 46 -27.02 12.19 -8.60
CA HIS A 46 -27.31 10.88 -8.00
C HIS A 46 -27.15 9.80 -9.07
N GLU A 47 -25.92 9.36 -9.29
CA GLU A 47 -25.70 8.14 -10.06
C GLU A 47 -26.10 6.93 -9.22
N ALA A 48 -27.04 6.14 -9.74
CA ALA A 48 -27.36 4.83 -9.17
C ALA A 48 -26.22 3.85 -9.46
N TYR A 49 -25.92 3.00 -8.48
CA TYR A 49 -25.02 1.85 -8.56
C TYR A 49 -25.79 0.64 -8.04
N ASP A 50 -25.58 -0.52 -8.66
CA ASP A 50 -26.17 -1.78 -8.20
C ASP A 50 -25.49 -2.26 -6.91
N TYR A 51 -24.18 -2.01 -6.79
CA TYR A 51 -23.38 -2.36 -5.62
C TYR A 51 -22.45 -1.22 -5.24
N ILE A 52 -22.36 -0.95 -3.93
CA ILE A 52 -21.36 -0.06 -3.34
C ILE A 52 -20.47 -0.92 -2.44
N ILE A 53 -19.17 -0.95 -2.75
CA ILE A 53 -18.16 -1.63 -1.97
C ILE A 53 -17.35 -0.58 -1.22
N VAL A 54 -17.32 -0.70 0.11
CA VAL A 54 -16.55 0.18 0.98
C VAL A 54 -15.28 -0.54 1.40
N GLY A 55 -14.14 -0.07 0.89
CA GLY A 55 -12.81 -0.63 1.11
C GLY A 55 -12.28 -1.32 -0.14
N GLY A 56 -11.35 -0.67 -0.84
CA GLY A 56 -10.63 -1.22 -1.99
C GLY A 56 -9.45 -2.07 -1.57
N GLY A 57 -9.64 -3.00 -0.64
CA GLY A 57 -8.59 -3.84 -0.08
C GLY A 57 -8.47 -5.22 -0.71
N THR A 58 -7.76 -6.12 -0.02
CA THR A 58 -7.49 -7.50 -0.44
C THR A 58 -8.73 -8.28 -0.88
N ALA A 59 -9.87 -8.11 -0.20
CA ALA A 59 -11.14 -8.72 -0.58
C ALA A 59 -12.00 -7.82 -1.48
N GLY A 60 -11.95 -6.50 -1.26
CA GLY A 60 -12.81 -5.55 -1.96
C GLY A 60 -12.49 -5.40 -3.44
N CYS A 61 -11.21 -5.35 -3.81
CA CYS A 61 -10.77 -5.26 -5.21
C CYS A 61 -11.26 -6.45 -6.06
N PRO A 62 -11.00 -7.72 -5.71
CA PRO A 62 -11.47 -8.85 -6.52
C PRO A 62 -13.00 -9.01 -6.50
N LEU A 63 -13.66 -8.64 -5.40
CA LEU A 63 -15.13 -8.59 -5.35
C LEU A 63 -15.69 -7.57 -6.35
N ALA A 64 -15.16 -6.35 -6.35
CA ALA A 64 -15.55 -5.28 -7.27
C ALA A 64 -15.35 -5.70 -8.72
N ALA A 65 -14.17 -6.24 -9.05
CA ALA A 65 -13.83 -6.73 -10.39
C ALA A 65 -14.73 -7.89 -10.84
N THR A 66 -15.24 -8.69 -9.91
CA THR A 66 -16.17 -9.80 -10.24
C THR A 66 -17.58 -9.27 -10.52
N LEU A 67 -18.11 -8.40 -9.66
CA LEU A 67 -19.44 -7.84 -9.81
C LEU A 67 -19.54 -6.89 -11.03
N SER A 68 -18.47 -6.14 -11.32
CA SER A 68 -18.44 -5.20 -12.44
C SER A 68 -18.56 -5.84 -13.82
N LYS A 69 -18.45 -7.18 -13.92
CA LYS A 69 -18.70 -7.91 -15.17
C LYS A 69 -20.16 -7.86 -15.62
N LYS A 70 -21.09 -7.59 -14.70
CA LYS A 70 -22.54 -7.59 -14.97
C LYS A 70 -23.28 -6.39 -14.40
N TYR A 71 -22.71 -5.72 -13.40
CA TYR A 71 -23.39 -4.69 -12.63
C TYR A 71 -22.56 -3.40 -12.60
N LYS A 72 -23.23 -2.27 -12.37
CA LYS A 72 -22.56 -0.99 -12.13
C LYS A 72 -22.12 -0.91 -10.66
N VAL A 73 -20.82 -0.90 -10.44
CA VAL A 73 -20.22 -0.99 -9.09
C VAL A 73 -19.48 0.29 -8.75
N LEU A 74 -19.73 0.83 -7.55
CA LEU A 74 -18.92 1.88 -6.94
C LEU A 74 -17.97 1.25 -5.92
N LEU A 75 -16.66 1.47 -6.08
CA LEU A 75 -15.65 1.09 -5.10
C LEU A 75 -15.11 2.34 -4.40
N LEU A 76 -15.27 2.40 -3.08
CA LEU A 76 -14.78 3.50 -2.26
C LEU A 76 -13.55 3.05 -1.47
N GLU A 77 -12.46 3.82 -1.57
CA GLU A 77 -11.25 3.62 -0.79
C GLU A 77 -10.81 4.96 -0.19
N ARG A 78 -10.49 4.97 1.11
CA ARG A 78 -10.06 6.18 1.82
C ARG A 78 -8.59 6.53 1.54
N GLY A 79 -7.81 5.53 1.13
CA GLY A 79 -6.41 5.62 0.81
C GLY A 79 -6.09 6.21 -0.55
N GLY A 80 -4.80 6.35 -0.83
CA GLY A 80 -4.30 6.81 -2.11
C GLY A 80 -4.24 5.71 -3.18
N SER A 81 -3.77 6.09 -4.36
CA SER A 81 -3.36 5.16 -5.41
C SER A 81 -2.06 4.42 -5.02
N PRO A 82 -1.96 3.09 -5.24
CA PRO A 82 -0.70 2.38 -5.06
C PRO A 82 0.28 2.66 -6.20
N TYR A 83 -0.22 3.13 -7.35
CA TYR A 83 0.56 3.28 -8.56
C TYR A 83 1.51 4.48 -8.48
N GLY A 84 2.73 4.29 -8.99
CA GLY A 84 3.80 5.29 -8.93
C GLY A 84 4.55 5.35 -7.59
N ASN A 85 4.10 4.61 -6.57
CA ASN A 85 4.81 4.48 -5.31
C ASN A 85 5.76 3.27 -5.34
N ARG A 86 7.07 3.53 -5.50
CA ARG A 86 8.10 2.48 -5.52
C ARG A 86 8.16 1.65 -4.24
N ASN A 87 7.76 2.21 -3.10
CA ASN A 87 7.78 1.45 -1.85
C ASN A 87 6.66 0.39 -1.81
N ILE A 88 5.62 0.56 -2.62
CA ILE A 88 4.53 -0.41 -2.81
C ILE A 88 4.84 -1.36 -3.97
N SER A 89 5.40 -0.84 -5.07
CA SER A 89 5.67 -1.63 -6.27
C SER A 89 6.79 -2.66 -6.11
N TYR A 90 7.75 -2.39 -5.23
CA TYR A 90 8.88 -3.28 -4.97
C TYR A 90 8.71 -3.98 -3.63
N LEU A 91 8.62 -5.32 -3.67
CA LEU A 91 8.43 -6.13 -2.47
C LEU A 91 9.55 -5.91 -1.46
N GLU A 92 10.77 -5.67 -1.91
CA GLU A 92 11.94 -5.40 -1.06
C GLU A 92 11.72 -4.18 -0.15
N ASN A 93 10.87 -3.24 -0.58
CA ASN A 93 10.60 -1.99 0.11
C ASN A 93 9.39 -2.07 1.07
N PHE A 94 8.75 -3.23 1.25
CA PHE A 94 7.53 -3.34 2.06
C PHE A 94 7.70 -2.77 3.47
N HIS A 95 8.86 -2.98 4.09
CA HIS A 95 9.22 -2.46 5.42
C HIS A 95 9.21 -0.93 5.48
N ILE A 96 9.62 -0.24 4.40
CA ILE A 96 9.60 1.21 4.28
C ILE A 96 8.16 1.72 4.31
N CYS A 97 7.26 1.05 3.58
CA CYS A 97 5.83 1.36 3.62
C CYS A 97 5.23 1.18 5.00
N LEU A 98 5.58 0.08 5.70
CA LEU A 98 5.08 -0.20 7.05
C LEU A 98 5.44 0.91 8.04
N THR A 99 6.66 1.46 7.95
CA THR A 99 7.18 2.50 8.85
C THR A 99 6.94 3.94 8.37
N ASP A 100 6.22 4.14 7.27
CA ASP A 100 5.93 5.48 6.74
C ASP A 100 4.86 6.17 7.61
N GLU A 101 5.27 7.22 8.33
CA GLU A 101 4.40 8.05 9.18
C GLU A 101 3.90 9.33 8.47
N SER A 102 4.20 9.49 7.17
CA SER A 102 3.74 10.66 6.43
C SER A 102 2.21 10.72 6.36
N LYS A 103 1.67 11.94 6.23
CA LYS A 103 0.21 12.17 6.10
C LYS A 103 -0.44 11.31 5.00
N ASN A 104 0.26 11.13 3.89
CA ASN A 104 -0.21 10.39 2.71
C ASN A 104 0.26 8.93 2.71
N SER A 105 0.81 8.44 3.81
CA SER A 105 1.32 7.07 3.93
C SER A 105 0.27 6.03 3.52
N PRO A 106 0.67 4.97 2.80
CA PRO A 106 -0.18 3.81 2.52
C PRO A 106 -0.41 2.93 3.76
N SER A 107 0.35 3.17 4.83
CA SER A 107 0.28 2.52 6.12
C SER A 107 -0.36 3.48 7.14
N GLN A 108 -1.18 2.96 8.03
CA GLN A 108 -1.65 3.69 9.20
C GLN A 108 -1.28 2.89 10.44
N GLY A 109 -0.26 3.37 11.16
CA GLY A 109 0.11 2.85 12.46
C GLY A 109 -1.00 3.02 13.49
N PHE A 110 -1.10 2.06 14.40
CA PHE A 110 -1.91 2.14 15.61
C PHE A 110 -1.27 1.29 16.71
N ILE A 111 -1.62 1.56 17.96
CA ILE A 111 -1.18 0.76 19.10
C ILE A 111 -2.42 0.06 19.64
N SER A 112 -2.36 -1.26 19.85
CA SER A 112 -3.47 -2.01 20.46
C SER A 112 -3.70 -1.57 21.90
N THR A 113 -4.83 -1.98 22.48
CA THR A 113 -5.11 -1.77 23.92
C THR A 113 -4.05 -2.37 24.83
N ASP A 114 -3.35 -3.40 24.36
CA ASP A 114 -2.28 -4.11 25.07
C ASP A 114 -0.89 -3.47 24.86
N GLY A 115 -0.81 -2.33 24.16
CA GLY A 115 0.45 -1.64 23.90
C GLY A 115 1.25 -2.17 22.70
N VAL A 116 0.68 -3.03 21.86
CA VAL A 116 1.38 -3.61 20.71
C VAL A 116 1.29 -2.69 19.49
N ILE A 117 2.44 -2.31 18.95
CA ILE A 117 2.53 -1.53 17.71
C ILE A 117 2.03 -2.39 16.54
N ASN A 118 1.13 -1.83 15.77
CA ASN A 118 0.53 -2.50 14.61
C ASN A 118 0.30 -1.49 13.49
N SER A 119 -0.02 -1.97 12.30
CA SER A 119 -0.39 -1.13 11.17
C SER A 119 -1.55 -1.75 10.39
N ARG A 120 -2.35 -0.87 9.78
CA ARG A 120 -3.37 -1.24 8.80
C ARG A 120 -3.19 -0.45 7.52
N ALA A 121 -3.57 -1.03 6.39
CA ALA A 121 -3.47 -0.36 5.11
C ALA A 121 -4.42 0.85 4.99
N LYS A 122 -3.97 1.84 4.23
CA LYS A 122 -4.67 3.07 3.83
C LYS A 122 -4.31 3.40 2.38
N VAL A 123 -4.56 2.45 1.49
CA VAL A 123 -4.24 2.53 0.05
C VAL A 123 -5.13 1.57 -0.74
N LEU A 124 -5.47 1.89 -1.98
CA LEU A 124 -6.14 0.95 -2.89
C LEU A 124 -5.24 -0.28 -3.12
N GLY A 125 -5.83 -1.47 -3.04
CA GLY A 125 -5.17 -2.76 -2.87
C GLY A 125 -5.12 -3.23 -1.40
N GLY A 126 -5.15 -2.30 -0.44
CA GLY A 126 -5.19 -2.61 0.99
C GLY A 126 -3.95 -3.34 1.49
N GLY A 127 -4.14 -4.37 2.33
CA GLY A 127 -3.04 -5.09 2.96
C GLY A 127 -2.06 -5.73 1.98
N THR A 128 -2.50 -6.08 0.77
CA THR A 128 -1.60 -6.64 -0.26
C THR A 128 -0.58 -5.65 -0.78
N CYS A 129 -0.76 -4.35 -0.56
CA CYS A 129 0.20 -3.31 -0.94
C CYS A 129 1.31 -3.09 0.09
N ILE A 130 1.15 -3.59 1.33
CA ILE A 130 2.08 -3.32 2.44
C ILE A 130 2.52 -4.59 3.16
N ASN A 131 2.11 -5.78 2.70
CA ASN A 131 2.48 -7.05 3.31
C ASN A 131 3.84 -7.56 2.78
N ALA A 132 4.31 -8.67 3.35
CA ALA A 132 5.57 -9.31 2.96
C ALA A 132 5.45 -10.27 1.77
N GLY A 133 4.36 -10.21 1.00
CA GLY A 133 4.20 -10.98 -0.25
C GLY A 133 3.98 -12.50 -0.08
N PHE A 134 3.92 -13.02 1.15
CA PHE A 134 3.65 -14.43 1.38
C PHE A 134 2.23 -14.81 0.92
N TYR A 135 2.15 -15.88 0.13
CA TYR A 135 0.89 -16.50 -0.25
C TYR A 135 0.79 -17.88 0.39
N SER A 136 -0.33 -18.13 1.06
CA SER A 136 -0.70 -19.43 1.60
C SER A 136 -2.19 -19.66 1.41
N ARG A 137 -2.64 -20.92 1.52
CA ARG A 137 -4.05 -21.28 1.47
C ARG A 137 -4.55 -21.66 2.86
N ALA A 138 -5.80 -21.35 3.15
CA ALA A 138 -6.47 -21.77 4.37
C ALA A 138 -6.46 -23.31 4.51
N ASN A 139 -6.41 -23.79 5.75
CA ASN A 139 -6.61 -25.21 6.02
C ASN A 139 -8.01 -25.63 5.57
N ARG A 140 -8.14 -26.86 5.06
CA ARG A 140 -9.42 -27.44 4.64
C ARG A 140 -10.25 -27.98 5.81
N SER A 141 -9.64 -28.22 6.96
CA SER A 141 -10.31 -28.71 8.16
C SER A 141 -10.71 -27.55 9.07
N LEU A 142 -12.02 -27.42 9.28
CA LEU A 142 -12.64 -26.58 10.32
C LEU A 142 -12.93 -27.43 11.56
#